data_AF-A0AAW2HV19-F1
#
_entry.id   AF-A0AAW2HV19-F1
#
_cell.length_a   1.000
_cell.length_b   1.000
_cell.length_c   1.000
_cell.angle_alpha   90.00
_cell.angle_beta   90.00
_cell.angle_gamma   90.00
#
_symmetry.space_group_name_H-M   'P 1'
#
loop_
_entity.id
_entity.type
_entity.pdbx_description
1 polymer ?
#
loop_
_entity_poly.entity_id
_entity_poly.type
_entity_poly.pdbx_seq_one_letter_code
_entity_poly.pdbx_strand_id
1 'polypeptide(L)'
;MLRCPAKAVDIRVAVILALTVAATVAGPRYSSRIVETKSGSIRGIILELSSKHLEPVEAFRGVPYAAPPVGERRYMPPGPPQSWTGTRLADSFPPVCPQRLPDITNKTLALMNMPRGRYLQLKRLLPLLQNQSEDCLYLNLYVPGSGKYYAII
;
A
#
# COMPACT_ATOMS: atom_id res chain seq x y z
N MET A 1 -54.52 51.97 -23.18
CA MET A 1 -53.97 52.40 -21.88
C MET A 1 -54.39 51.39 -20.83
N LEU A 2 -53.46 50.61 -20.28
CA LEU A 2 -53.60 49.89 -19.01
C LEU A 2 -52.18 49.46 -18.60
N ARG A 3 -51.58 50.23 -17.68
CA ARG A 3 -50.33 49.89 -16.99
C ARG A 3 -50.67 48.94 -15.85
N CYS A 4 -49.93 47.83 -15.71
CA CYS A 4 -49.88 47.04 -14.47
C CYS A 4 -48.47 47.12 -13.87
N PRO A 5 -48.33 47.22 -12.54
CA PRO A 5 -47.06 47.49 -11.87
C PRO A 5 -46.26 46.21 -11.59
N ALA A 6 -44.94 46.30 -11.73
CA ALA A 6 -43.99 45.29 -11.28
C ALA A 6 -43.97 45.22 -9.75
N LYS A 7 -44.17 44.04 -9.17
CA LYS A 7 -43.92 43.78 -7.75
C LYS A 7 -42.47 43.36 -7.58
N ALA A 8 -41.69 44.14 -6.84
CA ALA A 8 -40.35 43.78 -6.41
C ALA A 8 -40.43 42.63 -5.40
N VAL A 9 -39.62 41.58 -5.60
CA VAL A 9 -39.42 40.48 -4.66
C VAL A 9 -38.06 40.70 -4.02
N ASP A 10 -38.06 41.09 -2.74
CA ASP A 10 -36.85 41.25 -1.93
C ASP A 10 -36.24 39.88 -1.61
N ILE A 11 -35.13 39.53 -2.28
CA ILE A 11 -34.37 38.31 -2.02
C ILE A 11 -33.29 38.65 -0.98
N ARG A 12 -33.56 38.40 0.29
CA ARG A 12 -32.52 38.39 1.33
C ARG A 12 -31.76 37.06 1.24
N VAL A 13 -30.60 37.07 0.57
CA VAL A 13 -29.70 35.91 0.49
C VAL A 13 -29.05 35.67 1.84
N ALA A 14 -29.50 34.64 2.56
CA ALA A 14 -28.82 34.14 3.75
C ALA A 14 -27.62 33.29 3.31
N VAL A 15 -26.41 33.83 3.49
CA VAL A 15 -25.15 33.11 3.24
C VAL A 15 -24.91 32.15 4.42
N ILE A 16 -25.22 30.87 4.21
CA ILE A 16 -24.86 29.81 5.16
C ILE A 16 -23.40 29.43 4.88
N LEU A 17 -22.49 29.87 5.76
CA LEU A 17 -21.08 29.46 5.74
C LEU A 17 -20.97 28.01 6.20
N ALA A 18 -21.00 27.06 5.26
CA ALA A 18 -20.76 25.66 5.56
C ALA A 18 -19.27 25.45 5.88
N LEU A 19 -18.93 25.29 7.17
CA LEU A 19 -17.62 24.83 7.61
C LEU A 19 -17.47 23.35 7.23
N THR A 20 -16.92 23.05 6.07
CA THR A 20 -16.52 21.69 5.72
C THR A 20 -15.28 21.32 6.52
N VAL A 21 -15.44 20.55 7.61
CA VAL A 21 -14.32 19.92 8.30
C VAL A 21 -13.74 18.86 7.36
N ALA A 22 -12.65 19.21 6.66
CA ALA A 22 -11.88 18.24 5.89
C ALA A 22 -11.22 17.27 6.88
N ALA A 23 -11.70 16.03 6.93
CA ALA A 23 -11.04 14.98 7.69
C ALA A 23 -9.63 14.76 7.12
N THR A 24 -8.61 15.10 7.89
CA THR A 24 -7.22 14.83 7.52
C THR A 24 -6.98 13.32 7.64
N VAL A 25 -6.80 12.65 6.51
CA VAL A 25 -6.34 11.26 6.52
C VAL A 25 -4.89 11.27 7.02
N ALA A 26 -4.69 10.82 8.26
CA ALA A 26 -3.35 10.70 8.83
C ALA A 26 -2.53 9.71 7.98
N GLY A 27 -1.38 10.16 7.47
CA GLY A 27 -0.44 9.33 6.71
C GLY A 27 0.21 8.23 7.57
N PRO A 28 1.01 7.33 6.96
CA PRO A 28 1.70 6.29 7.70
C PRO A 28 2.65 6.89 8.75
N ARG A 29 2.66 6.31 9.95
CA ARG A 29 3.60 6.68 11.01
C ARG A 29 4.97 6.08 10.69
N TYR A 30 5.90 6.90 10.22
CA TYR A 30 7.26 6.44 9.96
C TYR A 30 8.01 6.10 11.26
N SER A 31 8.88 5.09 11.20
CA SER A 31 9.82 4.81 12.28
C SER A 31 10.86 5.94 12.38
N SER A 32 11.22 6.29 13.61
CA SER A 32 12.35 7.20 13.86
C SER A 32 13.69 6.54 13.55
N ARG A 33 13.73 5.20 13.56
CA ARG A 33 14.94 4.41 13.31
C ARG A 33 15.19 4.32 11.80
N ILE A 34 16.43 4.59 11.42
CA ILE A 34 16.98 4.22 10.10
C ILE A 34 17.82 2.97 10.30
N VAL A 35 17.63 1.98 9.44
CA VAL A 35 18.41 0.74 9.46
C VAL A 35 19.37 0.78 8.28
N GLU A 36 20.66 0.67 8.59
CA GLU A 36 21.71 0.51 7.58
C GLU A 36 21.73 -0.95 7.10
N THR A 37 21.77 -1.14 5.78
CA THR A 37 21.97 -2.44 5.15
C THR A 37 23.20 -2.38 4.24
N LYS A 38 23.69 -3.54 3.79
CA LYS A 38 24.79 -3.61 2.80
C LYS A 38 24.55 -2.82 1.51
N SER A 39 23.28 -2.61 1.13
CA SER A 39 22.92 -1.93 -0.12
C SER A 39 22.54 -0.46 0.07
N GLY A 40 22.34 -0.01 1.30
CA GLY A 40 21.93 1.35 1.62
C GLY A 40 20.95 1.40 2.80
N SER A 41 20.66 2.61 3.26
CA SER A 41 19.83 2.84 4.43
C SER A 41 18.34 2.74 4.09
N ILE A 42 17.55 2.16 4.98
CA ILE A 42 16.10 2.04 4.85
C ILE A 42 15.35 2.60 6.06
N ARG A 43 14.14 3.11 5.82
CA ARG A 43 13.21 3.55 6.87
C ARG A 43 11.84 2.89 6.67
N GLY A 44 11.37 2.21 7.71
CA GLY A 44 10.06 1.55 7.73
C GLY A 44 8.96 2.40 8.35
N ILE A 45 7.83 1.75 8.61
CA ILE A 45 6.64 2.32 9.24
C ILE A 45 6.28 1.54 10.51
N ILE A 46 5.66 2.21 11.48
CA ILE A 46 5.13 1.59 12.69
C ILE A 46 3.68 1.18 12.42
N LEU A 47 3.41 -0.11 12.58
CA LEU A 47 2.08 -0.69 12.49
C LEU A 47 1.53 -0.91 13.89
N GLU A 48 0.51 -0.14 14.23
CA GLU A 48 -0.29 -0.36 15.43
C GLU A 48 -1.24 -1.55 15.19
N LEU A 49 -1.19 -2.55 16.07
CA LEU A 49 -2.03 -3.73 15.96
C LEU A 49 -3.39 -3.50 16.62
N SER A 50 -4.44 -4.14 16.11
CA SER A 50 -5.81 -3.96 16.63
C SER A 50 -6.00 -4.50 18.05
N SER A 51 -5.11 -5.38 18.51
CA SER A 51 -5.12 -5.91 19.87
C SER A 51 -4.33 -4.99 20.79
N LYS A 52 -4.95 -4.60 21.91
CA LYS A 52 -4.29 -3.79 22.95
C LYS A 52 -3.19 -4.53 23.71
N HIS A 53 -3.08 -5.85 23.54
CA HIS A 53 -2.09 -6.69 24.20
C HIS A 53 -0.87 -6.97 23.32
N LEU A 54 -0.90 -6.52 22.07
CA LEU A 54 0.22 -6.68 21.15
C LEU A 54 0.93 -5.34 21.00
N GLU A 55 2.25 -5.39 21.06
CA GLU A 55 3.07 -4.21 20.83
C GLU A 55 3.10 -3.83 19.35
N PRO A 56 3.39 -2.56 19.04
CA PRO A 56 3.54 -2.11 17.66
C PRO A 56 4.65 -2.88 16.95
N VAL A 57 4.50 -3.05 15.64
CA VAL A 57 5.47 -3.73 14.78
C VAL A 57 6.09 -2.72 13.84
N GLU A 58 7.41 -2.69 13.77
CA GLU A 58 8.14 -1.96 12.74
C GLU A 58 8.14 -2.80 11.45
N ALA A 59 7.52 -2.27 10.40
CA ALA A 59 7.40 -2.93 9.11
C ALA A 59 8.26 -2.22 8.06
N PHE A 60 9.06 -3.01 7.35
CA PHE A 60 9.82 -2.58 6.17
C PHE A 60 9.26 -3.33 4.97
N ARG A 61 8.57 -2.63 4.09
CA ARG A 61 7.93 -3.21 2.91
C ARG A 61 8.69 -2.83 1.64
N GLY A 62 8.85 -3.79 0.74
CA GLY A 62 9.51 -3.55 -0.54
C GLY A 62 11.01 -3.31 -0.47
N VAL A 63 11.70 -4.03 0.41
CA VAL A 63 13.18 -4.00 0.47
C VAL A 63 13.74 -4.87 -0.66
N PRO A 64 14.52 -4.33 -1.60
CA PRO A 64 15.10 -5.11 -2.69
C PRO A 64 16.18 -6.05 -2.13
N TYR A 65 16.10 -7.34 -2.47
CA TYR A 65 17.09 -8.34 -2.01
C TYR A 65 17.95 -8.92 -3.14
N ALA A 66 17.57 -8.65 -4.39
CA ALA A 66 18.30 -9.06 -5.58
C ALA A 66 18.12 -8.01 -6.67
N ALA A 67 18.95 -8.05 -7.70
CA ALA A 67 18.75 -7.19 -8.85
C ALA A 67 17.57 -7.68 -9.73
N PRO A 68 16.86 -6.77 -10.43
CA PRO A 68 15.71 -7.12 -11.25
C PRO A 68 16.04 -8.18 -12.32
N PRO A 69 15.25 -9.27 -12.44
CA PRO A 69 15.48 -10.35 -13.40
C PRO A 69 14.88 -10.05 -14.78
N VAL A 70 15.12 -8.84 -15.29
CA VAL A 70 14.54 -8.33 -16.55
C VAL A 70 15.56 -8.34 -17.69
N GLY A 71 15.08 -8.37 -18.94
CA GLY A 71 15.93 -8.36 -20.13
C GLY A 71 16.90 -9.55 -20.16
N GLU A 72 18.19 -9.28 -20.37
CA GLU A 72 19.26 -10.29 -20.42
C GLU A 72 19.42 -11.11 -19.12
N ARG A 73 18.83 -10.66 -18.00
CA ARG A 73 18.85 -11.38 -16.72
C ARG A 73 17.69 -12.35 -16.56
N ARG A 74 16.74 -12.39 -17.50
CA ARG A 74 15.65 -13.36 -17.45
C ARG A 74 16.24 -14.77 -17.58
N TYR A 75 15.79 -15.69 -16.72
CA TYR A 75 16.28 -17.07 -16.63
C TYR A 75 17.73 -17.24 -16.15
N MET A 76 18.36 -16.16 -15.68
CA MET A 76 19.65 -16.22 -15.01
C MET A 76 19.46 -16.30 -13.48
N PRO A 77 20.45 -16.81 -12.73
CA PRO A 77 20.46 -16.68 -11.28
C PRO A 77 20.36 -15.21 -10.84
N PRO A 78 19.67 -14.90 -9.73
CA PRO A 78 19.53 -13.54 -9.24
C PRO A 78 20.90 -12.97 -8.83
N GLY A 79 21.23 -11.79 -9.35
CA GLY A 79 22.41 -11.02 -8.93
C GLY A 79 22.18 -10.24 -7.63
N PRO A 80 23.25 -9.69 -7.02
CA PRO A 80 23.12 -8.85 -5.83
C PRO A 80 22.29 -7.58 -6.13
N PRO A 81 21.54 -7.04 -5.15
CA PRO A 81 20.77 -5.83 -5.35
C PRO A 81 21.67 -4.62 -5.63
N GLN A 82 21.15 -3.64 -6.38
CA GLN A 82 21.86 -2.41 -6.64
C GLN A 82 21.89 -1.54 -5.38
N SER A 83 23.07 -1.04 -5.01
CA SER A 83 23.20 -0.10 -3.90
C SER A 83 22.62 1.28 -4.25
N TRP A 84 22.10 1.99 -3.25
CA TRP A 84 21.59 3.36 -3.38
C TRP A 84 22.22 4.30 -2.35
N THR A 85 22.20 5.60 -2.67
CA THR A 85 22.62 6.66 -1.75
C THR A 85 21.42 7.24 -1.01
N GLY A 86 21.61 7.60 0.27
CA GLY A 86 20.55 8.16 1.10
C GLY A 86 19.61 7.11 1.67
N THR A 87 18.50 7.55 2.28
CA THR A 87 17.52 6.66 2.92
C THR A 87 16.37 6.36 1.99
N ARG A 88 16.14 5.07 1.70
CA ARG A 88 14.98 4.60 0.95
C ARG A 88 13.79 4.36 1.90
N LEU A 89 12.61 4.83 1.52
CA LEU A 89 11.37 4.53 2.25
C LEU A 89 10.90 3.11 1.89
N ALA A 90 10.63 2.31 2.92
CA ALA A 90 10.15 0.94 2.84
C ALA A 90 8.75 0.84 3.46
N ASP A 91 7.79 1.59 2.91
CA ASP A 91 6.45 1.81 3.48
C ASP A 91 5.31 1.14 2.69
N SER A 92 5.61 0.68 1.47
CA SER A 92 4.63 0.24 0.48
C SER A 92 5.02 -1.10 -0.14
N PHE A 93 4.03 -1.86 -0.59
CA PHE A 93 4.28 -3.11 -1.28
C PHE A 93 4.69 -2.85 -2.73
N PRO A 94 5.81 -3.45 -3.20
CA PRO A 94 6.20 -3.38 -4.59
C PRO A 94 5.30 -4.27 -5.46
N PRO A 95 5.43 -4.23 -6.80
CA PRO A 95 4.72 -5.15 -7.67
C PRO A 95 5.03 -6.61 -7.32
N VAL A 96 4.02 -7.47 -7.42
CA VAL A 96 4.21 -8.92 -7.27
C VAL A 96 4.75 -9.53 -8.57
N CYS A 97 5.29 -10.74 -8.49
CA CYS A 97 5.78 -11.43 -9.68
C CYS A 97 4.64 -11.77 -10.66
N PRO A 98 4.92 -11.82 -11.97
CA PRO A 98 3.89 -12.06 -12.97
C PRO A 98 3.25 -13.45 -12.78
N GLN A 99 1.92 -13.47 -12.71
CA GLN A 99 1.14 -14.68 -12.52
C GLN A 99 -0.22 -14.57 -13.23
N ARG A 100 -0.67 -15.69 -13.79
CA ARG A 100 -2.00 -15.76 -14.40
C ARG A 100 -3.06 -15.93 -13.30
N LEU A 101 -3.78 -14.85 -13.03
CA LEU A 101 -4.86 -14.86 -12.04
C LEU A 101 -6.13 -15.51 -12.62
N PRO A 102 -6.88 -16.30 -11.83
CA PRO A 102 -8.18 -16.82 -12.25
C PRO A 102 -9.21 -15.70 -12.32
N ASP A 103 -10.07 -15.72 -13.34
CA ASP A 103 -11.22 -14.82 -13.40
C ASP A 103 -12.28 -15.27 -12.39
N ILE A 104 -12.63 -14.36 -11.47
CA ILE A 104 -13.68 -14.59 -10.46
C ILE A 104 -14.83 -13.58 -10.56
N THR A 105 -14.90 -12.82 -11.65
CA THR A 105 -15.91 -11.77 -11.88
C THR A 105 -17.31 -12.37 -11.81
N ASN A 106 -17.50 -13.54 -12.44
CA ASN A 106 -18.71 -14.33 -12.32
C ASN A 106 -18.59 -15.35 -11.18
N LYS A 107 -19.22 -15.04 -10.04
CA LYS A 107 -19.24 -15.90 -8.85
C LYS A 107 -19.78 -17.30 -9.12
N THR A 108 -20.86 -17.43 -9.91
CA THR A 108 -21.49 -18.72 -10.16
C THR A 108 -20.55 -19.63 -10.95
N LEU A 109 -19.96 -19.10 -12.03
CA LEU A 109 -18.98 -19.83 -12.83
C LEU A 109 -17.72 -20.16 -12.03
N ALA A 110 -17.24 -19.21 -11.23
CA ALA A 110 -16.10 -19.45 -10.35
C ALA A 110 -16.36 -20.59 -9.37
N LEU A 111 -17.52 -20.63 -8.72
CA LEU A 111 -17.89 -21.67 -7.76
C LEU A 111 -18.17 -23.05 -8.38
N MET A 112 -18.44 -23.12 -9.68
CA MET A 112 -18.44 -24.39 -10.41
C MET A 112 -17.02 -24.96 -10.56
N ASN A 113 -16.03 -24.08 -10.71
CA ASN A 113 -14.64 -24.44 -10.98
C ASN A 113 -13.75 -24.47 -9.73
N MET A 114 -14.22 -23.99 -8.58
CA MET A 114 -13.45 -24.01 -7.34
C MET A 114 -14.30 -24.06 -6.06
N PRO A 115 -13.79 -24.66 -4.97
CA PRO A 115 -14.46 -24.63 -3.66
C PRO A 115 -14.68 -23.21 -3.14
N ARG A 116 -15.76 -23.02 -2.36
CA ARG A 116 -16.12 -21.72 -1.75
C ARG A 116 -14.97 -21.08 -0.96
N GLY A 117 -14.20 -21.87 -0.22
CA GLY A 117 -13.05 -21.37 0.55
C GLY A 117 -11.98 -20.73 -0.34
N ARG A 118 -11.63 -21.38 -1.46
CA ARG A 118 -10.69 -20.87 -2.45
C ARG A 118 -11.18 -19.58 -3.09
N TYR A 119 -12.45 -19.52 -3.47
CA TYR A 119 -13.06 -18.30 -4.01
C TYR A 119 -12.95 -17.12 -3.02
N LEU A 120 -13.27 -17.35 -1.74
CA LEU A 120 -13.19 -16.30 -0.71
C LEU A 120 -11.75 -15.84 -0.47
N GLN A 121 -10.79 -16.76 -0.49
CA GLN A 121 -9.37 -16.44 -0.38
C GLN A 121 -8.90 -15.59 -1.57
N LEU A 122 -9.18 -16.01 -2.80
CA LEU A 122 -8.83 -15.27 -4.01
C LEU A 122 -9.46 -13.88 -4.02
N LYS A 123 -10.73 -13.77 -3.63
CA LYS A 123 -11.42 -12.47 -3.54
C LYS A 123 -10.72 -11.49 -2.59
N ARG A 124 -10.10 -11.98 -1.50
CA ARG A 124 -9.31 -11.14 -0.58
C ARG A 124 -7.93 -10.79 -1.13
N LEU A 125 -7.30 -11.70 -1.87
CA LEU A 125 -5.93 -11.53 -2.37
C LEU A 125 -5.85 -10.72 -3.65
N LEU A 126 -6.85 -10.80 -4.54
CA LEU A 126 -6.78 -10.18 -5.86
C LEU A 126 -6.39 -8.71 -5.86
N PRO A 127 -6.91 -7.83 -4.97
CA PRO A 127 -6.46 -6.44 -4.92
C PRO A 127 -4.96 -6.27 -4.69
N LEU A 128 -4.33 -7.21 -3.97
CA LEU A 128 -2.88 -7.21 -3.69
C LEU A 128 -2.05 -7.77 -4.86
N LEU A 129 -2.69 -8.50 -5.78
CA LEU A 129 -2.02 -9.19 -6.91
C LEU A 129 -2.21 -8.46 -8.25
N GLN A 130 -2.93 -7.34 -8.28
CA GLN A 130 -3.19 -6.57 -9.50
C GLN A 130 -1.93 -5.90 -10.07
N ASN A 131 -1.08 -5.36 -9.21
CA ASN A 131 0.16 -4.71 -9.62
C ASN A 131 1.26 -5.75 -9.80
N GLN A 132 1.56 -6.11 -11.05
CA GLN A 132 2.55 -7.14 -11.38
C GLN A 132 3.69 -6.56 -12.23
N SER A 133 4.91 -7.03 -11.98
CA SER A 133 6.10 -6.69 -12.76
C SER A 133 7.10 -7.83 -12.70
N GLU A 134 7.95 -7.98 -13.73
CA GLU A 134 9.11 -8.89 -13.64
C GLU A 134 10.16 -8.38 -12.64
N ASP A 135 10.21 -7.08 -12.40
CA ASP A 135 10.92 -6.51 -11.25
C ASP A 135 10.08 -6.72 -9.97
N CYS A 136 10.20 -7.89 -9.37
CA CYS A 136 9.43 -8.31 -8.19
C CYS A 136 10.30 -8.90 -7.06
N LEU A 137 11.63 -8.82 -7.14
CA LEU A 137 12.54 -9.43 -6.16
C LEU A 137 12.72 -8.57 -4.91
N TYR A 138 11.64 -8.46 -4.15
CA TYR A 138 11.56 -7.68 -2.92
C TYR A 138 11.07 -8.53 -1.75
N LEU A 139 11.46 -8.17 -0.54
CA LEU A 139 11.02 -8.80 0.69
C LEU A 139 10.37 -7.79 1.63
N ASN A 140 9.60 -8.32 2.59
CA ASN A 140 8.95 -7.54 3.64
C ASN A 140 9.44 -8.06 5.00
N LEU A 141 9.87 -7.16 5.87
CA LEU A 141 10.36 -7.45 7.21
C LEU A 141 9.36 -6.90 8.23
N TYR A 142 9.10 -7.67 9.28
CA TYR A 142 8.23 -7.28 10.39
C TYR A 142 8.97 -7.55 11.68
N VAL A 143 9.33 -6.48 12.39
CA VAL A 143 10.17 -6.51 13.58
C VAL A 143 9.33 -6.05 14.79
N PRO A 144 9.25 -6.81 15.89
CA PRO A 144 8.51 -6.38 17.07
C PRO A 144 9.17 -5.16 17.71
N GLY A 145 8.38 -4.20 18.18
CA GLY A 145 8.88 -2.91 18.66
C GLY A 145 9.69 -2.94 19.97
N SER A 146 9.59 -3.98 20.79
CA SER A 146 10.21 -4.05 22.13
C SER A 146 11.65 -4.55 22.17
N GLY A 147 12.18 -5.12 21.09
CA GLY A 147 13.53 -5.65 21.17
C GLY A 147 14.60 -4.57 20.99
N LYS A 148 15.56 -4.54 21.93
CA LYS A 148 16.84 -3.86 21.72
C LYS A 148 17.61 -4.63 20.64
N TYR A 149 17.56 -4.16 19.41
CA TYR A 149 18.21 -4.83 18.28
C TYR A 149 19.45 -4.06 17.81
N TYR A 150 20.62 -4.65 18.06
CA TYR A 150 21.84 -4.31 17.31
C TYR A 150 21.61 -4.69 15.85
N ALA A 151 21.86 -3.76 14.93
CA ALA A 151 21.63 -3.96 13.50
C ALA A 151 22.52 -5.10 12.98
N ILE A 152 21.92 -6.16 12.44
CA ILE A 152 22.61 -7.15 11.61
C ILE A 152 21.71 -7.39 10.40
N ILE A 153 21.87 -6.56 9.36
CA ILE A 153 21.42 -6.84 7.98
C ILE A 153 22.57 -6.45 7.04
#